data_AF-A0A3N0Z163-F1
#
_entry.id   AF-A0A3N0Z163-F1
#
_cell.length_a   1.000
_cell.length_b   1.000
_cell.length_c   1.000
_cell.angle_alpha   90.00
_cell.angle_beta   90.00
_cell.angle_gamma   90.00
#
_symmetry.space_group_name_H-M   'P 1'
#
loop_
_entity.id
_entity.type
_entity.pdbx_description
1 polymer ?
#
loop_
_entity_poly.entity_id
_entity_poly.type
_entity_poly.pdbx_seq_one_letter_code
_entity_poly.pdbx_strand_id
1 'polypeptide(L)'
;MQMNCYYHGEVQGYAHSDVSLSTCSGIRGFILLENKTLMVEPAFEPANDTHVIYEGHHLHFPSGTCGHGHNISTVSHTSAGGLPQSFRTRHKRDVQKTTKYVELIIVADNREFQKQGKDVEKVKQRLAEIANYVDKFYRVLNIRVALVGLEVWSDADKCAVTQDPFTTLHEFLDWRKLKLLPQHPHDNAQLISGVYFQGTTIGMAPIMSMCTAEQSGGIVMMMKRADRGRRIREVVLVCVFYGKVKRDFERDHSDNPLGAAVTLAHELGHNFGMNHDTPERGCGCRMTVDRGGCIMTPSTGGDIFVGPQLYPGSRP
;
A
#
# COMPACT_ATOMS: atom_id res chain seq x y z
N MET A 1 12.22 23.16 -11.45
CA MET A 1 12.94 22.38 -10.42
C MET A 1 11.92 21.53 -9.71
N GLN A 2 11.98 20.20 -9.84
CA GLN A 2 11.14 19.31 -9.07
C GLN A 2 11.74 19.24 -7.67
N MET A 3 11.15 19.95 -6.71
CA MET A 3 11.62 19.89 -5.33
C MET A 3 11.30 18.51 -4.78
N ASN A 4 12.31 17.81 -4.29
CA ASN A 4 12.09 16.60 -3.50
C ASN A 4 11.19 16.97 -2.32
N CYS A 5 10.05 16.31 -2.18
CA CYS A 5 9.08 16.59 -1.12
C CYS A 5 8.61 15.34 -0.37
N TYR A 6 9.21 14.17 -0.67
CA TYR A 6 8.97 12.92 0.05
C TYR A 6 10.22 12.51 0.82
N TYR A 7 10.04 12.21 2.11
CA TYR A 7 11.13 12.02 3.04
C TYR A 7 10.88 10.81 3.93
N HIS A 8 11.93 10.03 4.16
CA HIS A 8 11.98 8.99 5.18
C HIS A 8 13.07 9.32 6.18
N GLY A 9 12.87 8.95 7.44
CA GLY A 9 13.88 9.16 8.48
C GLY A 9 13.54 8.44 9.77
N GLU A 10 14.25 8.82 10.82
CA GLU A 10 14.05 8.35 12.18
C GLU A 10 13.87 9.57 13.09
N VAL A 11 13.23 9.38 14.24
CA VAL A 11 13.04 10.45 15.23
C VAL A 11 14.28 10.54 16.11
N GLN A 12 14.87 11.74 16.18
CA GLN A 12 16.05 11.98 16.99
C GLN A 12 15.82 11.61 18.46
N GLY A 13 16.69 10.77 19.01
CA GLY A 13 16.63 10.31 20.40
C GLY A 13 15.68 9.13 20.65
N TYR A 14 15.01 8.60 19.63
CA TYR A 14 14.13 7.43 19.73
C TYR A 14 14.68 6.30 18.85
N ALA A 15 15.27 5.29 19.49
CA ALA A 15 15.68 4.07 18.81
C ALA A 15 14.46 3.35 18.22
N HIS A 16 14.64 2.65 17.10
CA HIS A 16 13.57 1.90 16.41
C HIS A 16 12.35 2.74 16.01
N SER A 17 12.51 4.06 15.97
CA SER A 17 11.50 4.96 15.41
C SER A 17 11.59 5.00 13.90
N ASP A 18 10.49 5.37 13.27
CA ASP A 18 10.46 5.44 11.82
C ASP A 18 9.52 6.52 11.30
N VAL A 19 9.89 7.17 10.19
CA VAL A 19 9.17 8.33 9.68
C VAL A 19 9.00 8.23 8.18
N SER A 20 7.80 8.55 7.69
CA SER A 20 7.51 8.78 6.28
C SER A 20 6.63 10.00 6.12
N LEU A 21 7.19 11.08 5.56
CA LEU A 21 6.51 12.37 5.41
C LEU A 21 6.51 12.84 3.95
N SER A 22 5.49 13.60 3.61
CA SER A 22 5.35 14.41 2.40
C SER A 22 5.24 15.87 2.82
N THR A 23 5.91 16.76 2.11
CA THR A 23 5.81 18.22 2.25
C THR A 23 5.29 18.88 0.97
N CYS A 24 4.74 18.09 0.03
CA CYS A 24 4.37 18.58 -1.30
C CYS A 24 3.18 19.54 -1.27
N SER A 25 2.28 19.40 -0.29
CA SER A 25 1.13 20.27 -0.06
C SER A 25 0.79 20.27 1.43
N GLY A 26 1.64 20.94 2.20
CA GLY A 26 1.71 20.82 3.66
C GLY A 26 2.33 19.49 4.11
N ILE A 27 2.53 19.33 5.42
CA ILE A 27 3.11 18.13 6.01
C ILE A 27 2.04 17.05 6.14
N ARG A 28 2.29 15.89 5.53
CA ARG A 28 1.45 14.69 5.59
C ARG A 28 2.32 13.48 5.89
N GLY A 29 1.83 12.52 6.67
CA GLY A 29 2.56 11.27 6.84
C GLY A 29 2.32 10.58 8.16
N PHE A 30 3.24 9.66 8.49
CA PHE A 30 3.23 8.94 9.76
C PHE A 30 4.59 8.98 10.45
N ILE A 31 4.54 8.90 11.77
CA ILE A 31 5.68 8.77 12.68
C ILE A 31 5.40 7.54 13.53
N LEU A 32 6.25 6.53 13.39
CA LEU A 32 6.25 5.31 14.18
C LEU A 32 7.21 5.48 15.36
N LEU A 33 6.70 5.27 16.56
CA LEU A 33 7.45 5.14 17.81
C LEU A 33 7.22 3.72 18.36
N GLU A 34 7.98 3.28 19.36
CA GLU A 34 7.94 1.90 19.88
C GLU A 34 6.53 1.40 20.27
N ASN A 35 5.66 2.32 20.68
CA ASN A 35 4.37 2.04 21.31
C ASN A 35 3.23 2.90 20.76
N LYS A 36 3.47 3.72 19.73
CA LYS A 36 2.40 4.45 19.04
C LYS A 36 2.79 4.83 17.61
N THR A 37 1.79 4.89 16.74
CA THR A 37 1.89 5.55 15.45
C THR A 37 1.19 6.90 15.56
N LEU A 38 1.86 7.98 15.16
CA LEU A 38 1.25 9.31 15.00
C LEU A 38 1.05 9.59 13.52
N MET A 39 -0.11 10.13 13.18
CA MET A 39 -0.44 10.58 11.84
C MET A 39 -0.43 12.10 11.81
N VAL A 40 0.08 12.67 10.73
CA VAL A 40 0.14 14.12 10.50
C VAL A 40 -0.59 14.44 9.21
N GLU A 41 -1.49 15.40 9.23
CA GLU A 41 -2.15 15.92 8.03
C GLU A 41 -2.46 17.43 8.15
N PRO A 42 -2.53 18.18 7.04
CA PRO A 42 -2.97 19.57 7.04
C PRO A 42 -4.40 19.69 7.58
N ALA A 43 -4.64 20.72 8.39
CA ALA A 43 -5.95 21.01 8.92
C ALA A 43 -6.95 21.46 7.82
N PHE A 44 -8.23 21.46 8.17
CA PHE A 44 -9.34 21.78 7.27
C PHE A 44 -9.23 23.17 6.62
N GLU A 45 -8.74 24.17 7.36
CA GLU A 45 -8.49 25.52 6.87
C GLU A 45 -6.97 25.70 6.65
N PRO A 46 -6.45 25.34 5.45
CA PRO A 46 -5.03 25.48 5.14
C PRO A 46 -4.54 26.94 5.16
N ALA A 47 -5.43 27.92 5.27
CA ALA A 47 -5.11 29.34 5.34
C ALA A 47 -4.23 29.74 6.55
N ASN A 48 -4.11 28.88 7.57
CA ASN A 48 -3.32 29.14 8.77
C ASN A 48 -2.08 28.23 8.91
N ASP A 49 -1.70 27.46 7.89
CA ASP A 49 -0.56 26.51 7.94
C ASP A 49 -0.63 25.55 9.15
N THR A 50 -1.84 25.20 9.60
CA THR A 50 -2.04 24.33 10.76
C THR A 50 -2.09 22.86 10.36
N HIS A 51 -1.56 21.98 11.21
CA HIS A 51 -1.58 20.53 11.04
C HIS A 51 -2.28 19.88 12.22
N VAL A 52 -2.96 18.77 11.94
CA VAL A 52 -3.55 17.90 12.96
C VAL A 52 -2.64 16.71 13.15
N ILE A 53 -2.34 16.41 14.41
CA ILE A 53 -1.63 15.19 14.81
C ILE A 53 -2.59 14.34 15.62
N TYR A 54 -2.74 13.08 15.22
CA TYR A 54 -3.60 12.12 15.91
C TYR A 54 -2.94 10.75 15.95
N GLU A 55 -3.30 9.93 16.93
CA GLU A 55 -2.79 8.57 17.00
C GLU A 55 -3.46 7.69 15.92
N GLY A 56 -2.66 6.81 15.31
CA GLY A 56 -3.10 5.91 14.24
C GLY A 56 -4.24 4.98 14.65
N HIS A 57 -4.38 4.67 15.95
CA HIS A 57 -5.49 3.89 16.49
C HIS A 57 -6.87 4.54 16.26
N HIS A 58 -6.90 5.85 15.98
CA HIS A 58 -8.14 6.51 15.59
C HIS A 58 -8.55 6.14 14.15
N LEU A 59 -7.66 5.66 13.29
CA LEU A 59 -7.96 5.25 11.92
C LEU A 59 -8.63 3.87 11.87
N HIS A 60 -9.96 3.90 11.89
CA HIS A 60 -10.78 2.70 11.72
C HIS A 60 -11.10 2.49 10.24
N PHE A 61 -10.49 1.49 9.63
CA PHE A 61 -10.83 1.07 8.27
C PHE A 61 -11.77 -0.15 8.31
N PRO A 62 -12.64 -0.31 7.29
CA PRO A 62 -13.50 -1.48 7.17
C PRO A 62 -12.65 -2.75 7.15
N SER A 63 -13.09 -3.78 7.87
CA SER A 63 -12.41 -5.07 7.80
C SER A 63 -12.57 -5.68 6.42
N GLY A 64 -11.51 -6.34 5.92
CA GLY A 64 -11.46 -6.92 4.60
C GLY A 64 -10.50 -8.09 4.53
N THR A 65 -10.65 -8.93 3.52
CA THR A 65 -9.76 -10.06 3.20
C THR A 65 -8.99 -9.77 1.92
N CYS A 66 -7.84 -10.41 1.75
CA CYS A 66 -7.09 -10.44 0.50
C CYS A 66 -7.39 -11.75 -0.25
N GLY A 67 -7.60 -11.65 -1.57
CA GLY A 67 -7.71 -12.81 -2.46
C GLY A 67 -6.36 -13.16 -3.11
N HIS A 68 -6.08 -14.46 -3.29
CA HIS A 68 -4.94 -14.93 -4.08
C HIS A 68 -5.49 -15.77 -5.22
N GLY A 69 -5.12 -15.45 -6.47
CA GLY A 69 -5.61 -16.13 -7.66
C GLY A 69 -5.14 -17.60 -7.75
N HIS A 70 -5.78 -18.51 -7.02
CA HIS A 70 -5.62 -19.95 -7.19
C HIS A 70 -6.41 -20.44 -8.44
N ASN A 71 -6.08 -19.96 -9.64
CA ASN A 71 -6.36 -20.62 -10.94
C ASN A 71 -6.10 -19.70 -12.14
N ILE A 72 -4.84 -19.43 -12.43
CA ILE A 72 -4.43 -19.09 -13.80
C ILE A 72 -3.30 -20.05 -14.14
N SER A 73 -3.71 -21.20 -14.68
CA SER A 73 -2.91 -22.21 -15.38
C SER A 73 -1.78 -22.86 -14.56
N THR A 74 -2.10 -23.82 -13.69
CA THR A 74 -1.20 -24.96 -13.48
C THR A 74 -1.07 -25.67 -14.82
N VAL A 75 -0.02 -25.37 -15.58
CA VAL A 75 0.41 -26.23 -16.67
C VAL A 75 0.82 -27.55 -16.02
N SER A 76 -0.06 -28.54 -16.11
CA SER A 76 0.22 -29.92 -15.78
C SER A 76 1.41 -30.37 -16.63
N HIS A 77 2.60 -30.42 -16.03
CA HIS A 77 3.76 -31.05 -16.65
C HIS A 77 3.48 -32.55 -16.76
N THR A 78 2.98 -32.96 -17.92
CA THR A 78 2.92 -34.35 -18.33
C THR A 78 4.34 -34.86 -18.57
N SER A 79 4.67 -35.94 -17.87
CA SER A 79 5.95 -36.64 -17.93
C SER A 79 6.21 -37.22 -19.33
N ALA A 80 7.31 -36.84 -19.97
CA ALA A 80 7.93 -37.63 -21.04
C ALA A 80 9.42 -37.28 -21.24
N GLY A 81 10.29 -38.30 -21.11
CA GLY A 81 11.62 -38.36 -21.77
C GLY A 81 12.82 -37.82 -20.99
N GLY A 82 13.77 -38.71 -20.63
CA GLY A 82 14.94 -38.40 -19.81
C GLY A 82 16.27 -38.15 -20.55
N LEU A 83 17.29 -37.90 -19.69
CA LEU A 83 18.77 -37.83 -19.84
C LEU A 83 19.44 -36.49 -20.22
N PRO A 84 20.68 -36.20 -19.76
CA PRO A 84 21.30 -36.46 -18.45
C PRO A 84 21.81 -35.18 -17.74
N GLN A 85 21.79 -35.19 -16.41
CA GLN A 85 22.26 -34.11 -15.53
C GLN A 85 23.77 -33.91 -15.60
N SER A 86 24.21 -32.71 -16.00
CA SER A 86 25.49 -32.18 -15.52
C SER A 86 25.22 -31.30 -14.29
N PHE A 87 25.52 -31.80 -13.11
CA PHE A 87 25.54 -30.98 -11.89
C PHE A 87 26.73 -30.04 -11.95
N ARG A 88 26.53 -28.85 -12.53
CA ARG A 88 27.36 -27.69 -12.17
C ARG A 88 26.85 -27.21 -10.83
N THR A 89 27.66 -27.35 -9.79
CA THR A 89 27.49 -26.71 -8.49
C THR A 89 27.42 -25.20 -8.70
N ARG A 90 26.22 -24.69 -8.95
CA ARG A 90 25.94 -23.26 -9.01
C ARG A 90 26.05 -22.76 -7.58
N HIS A 91 27.21 -22.20 -7.21
CA HIS A 91 27.30 -21.37 -6.02
C HIS A 91 26.15 -20.36 -6.07
N LYS A 92 25.18 -20.51 -5.17
CA LYS A 92 24.21 -19.46 -4.84
C LYS A 92 25.09 -18.28 -4.38
N ARG A 93 25.34 -17.31 -5.27
CA ARG A 93 25.94 -16.04 -4.84
C ARG A 93 25.01 -15.51 -3.74
N ASP A 94 25.59 -14.95 -2.69
CA ASP A 94 24.85 -14.25 -1.64
C ASP A 94 24.26 -12.96 -2.25
N VAL A 95 23.18 -13.11 -3.01
CA VAL A 95 22.43 -12.04 -3.67
C VAL A 95 21.64 -11.19 -2.64
N GLN A 96 21.62 -11.61 -1.37
CA GLN A 96 20.79 -11.07 -0.29
C GLN A 96 21.35 -9.79 0.35
N LYS A 97 22.64 -9.46 0.19
CA LYS A 97 23.23 -8.24 0.80
C LYS A 97 23.00 -6.96 0.01
N THR A 98 22.61 -7.06 -1.26
CA THR A 98 22.45 -5.89 -2.12
C THR A 98 21.01 -5.42 -2.13
N THR A 99 20.78 -4.12 -2.00
CA THR A 99 19.47 -3.49 -2.19
C THR A 99 18.89 -3.85 -3.55
N LYS A 100 17.62 -4.27 -3.57
CA LYS A 100 16.86 -4.52 -4.80
C LYS A 100 15.94 -3.34 -5.08
N TYR A 101 15.67 -3.10 -6.35
CA TYR A 101 14.79 -2.05 -6.81
C TYR A 101 13.63 -2.69 -7.57
N VAL A 102 12.43 -2.15 -7.36
CA VAL A 102 11.24 -2.51 -8.13
C VAL A 102 10.65 -1.23 -8.70
N GLU A 103 10.57 -1.16 -10.01
CA GLU A 103 9.93 -0.08 -10.76
C GLU A 103 8.41 -0.27 -10.72
N LEU A 104 7.73 0.61 -9.99
CA LEU A 104 6.29 0.57 -9.76
C LEU A 104 5.57 1.64 -10.59
N ILE A 105 4.50 1.24 -11.28
CA ILE A 105 3.47 2.16 -11.79
C ILE A 105 2.20 2.00 -10.96
N ILE A 106 1.61 3.12 -10.55
CA ILE A 106 0.30 3.12 -9.89
C ILE A 106 -0.74 3.76 -10.82
N VAL A 107 -1.84 3.06 -11.04
CA VAL A 107 -2.94 3.48 -11.91
C VAL A 107 -4.17 3.76 -11.04
N ALA A 108 -4.87 4.87 -11.27
CA ALA A 108 -6.18 5.12 -10.67
C ALA A 108 -7.29 5.00 -11.72
N ASP A 109 -8.34 4.24 -11.37
CA ASP A 109 -9.52 4.11 -12.21
C ASP A 109 -10.35 5.40 -12.27
N ASN A 110 -11.30 5.44 -13.21
CA ASN A 110 -12.17 6.59 -13.40
C ASN A 110 -13.07 6.83 -12.18
N ARG A 111 -13.45 5.78 -11.47
CA ARG A 111 -14.27 5.90 -10.26
C ARG A 111 -13.53 6.65 -9.15
N GLU A 112 -12.25 6.35 -8.94
CA GLU A 112 -11.40 7.04 -7.97
C GLU A 112 -11.19 8.49 -8.39
N PHE A 113 -10.94 8.74 -9.68
CA PHE A 113 -10.87 10.10 -10.22
C PHE A 113 -12.15 10.91 -9.93
N GLN A 114 -13.33 10.32 -10.15
CA GLN A 114 -14.60 10.96 -9.83
C GLN A 114 -14.77 11.23 -8.33
N LYS A 115 -14.40 10.26 -7.46
CA LYS A 115 -14.46 10.42 -5.99
C LYS A 115 -13.58 11.56 -5.49
N GLN A 116 -12.43 11.80 -6.14
CA GLN A 116 -11.53 12.91 -5.77
C GLN A 116 -11.99 14.28 -6.25
N GLY A 117 -13.17 14.39 -6.86
CA GLY A 117 -13.70 15.64 -7.39
C GLY A 117 -13.22 15.96 -8.80
N LYS A 118 -12.82 14.93 -9.57
CA LYS A 118 -12.34 15.06 -10.96
C LYS A 118 -11.07 15.91 -11.09
N ASP A 119 -10.21 15.86 -10.09
CA ASP A 119 -8.93 16.56 -10.05
C ASP A 119 -7.78 15.56 -10.23
N VAL A 120 -7.14 15.60 -11.40
CA VAL A 120 -6.06 14.67 -11.78
C VAL A 120 -4.85 14.85 -10.87
N GLU A 121 -4.50 16.09 -10.53
CA GLU A 121 -3.30 16.38 -9.74
C GLU A 121 -3.50 15.97 -8.28
N LYS A 122 -4.72 16.16 -7.74
CA LYS A 122 -5.09 15.63 -6.42
C LYS A 122 -5.01 14.09 -6.37
N VAL A 123 -5.48 13.40 -7.41
CA VAL A 123 -5.36 11.93 -7.49
C VAL A 123 -3.90 11.52 -7.55
N LYS A 124 -3.10 12.11 -8.45
CA LYS A 124 -1.66 11.81 -8.56
C LYS A 124 -0.92 12.05 -7.25
N GLN A 125 -1.20 13.15 -6.56
CA GLN A 125 -0.59 13.43 -5.26
C GLN A 125 -0.93 12.32 -4.25
N ARG A 126 -2.19 11.87 -4.21
CA ARG A 126 -2.63 10.78 -3.33
C ARG A 126 -1.92 9.46 -3.67
N LEU A 127 -1.78 9.12 -4.96
CA LEU A 127 -1.06 7.92 -5.39
C LEU A 127 0.44 7.99 -5.05
N ALA A 128 1.06 9.16 -5.19
CA ALA A 128 2.46 9.35 -4.80
C ALA A 128 2.66 9.24 -3.27
N GLU A 129 1.70 9.70 -2.46
CA GLU A 129 1.70 9.48 -1.00
C GLU A 129 1.61 7.98 -0.66
N ILE A 130 0.78 7.21 -1.38
CA ILE A 130 0.72 5.74 -1.24
C ILE A 130 2.08 5.11 -1.54
N ALA A 131 2.69 5.47 -2.68
CA ALA A 131 3.99 4.95 -3.08
C ALA A 131 5.10 5.27 -2.06
N ASN A 132 5.07 6.46 -1.47
CA ASN A 132 6.01 6.88 -0.44
C ASN A 132 5.96 5.97 0.81
N TYR A 133 4.76 5.61 1.26
CA TYR A 133 4.57 4.66 2.37
C TYR A 133 5.00 3.25 1.99
N VAL A 134 4.70 2.82 0.77
CA VAL A 134 5.06 1.48 0.29
C VAL A 134 6.59 1.33 0.19
N ASP A 135 7.32 2.30 -0.38
CA ASP A 135 8.79 2.29 -0.38
C ASP A 135 9.31 2.18 1.06
N LYS A 136 8.69 2.92 1.99
CA LYS A 136 9.08 2.85 3.39
C LYS A 136 8.92 1.46 3.99
N PHE A 137 7.79 0.79 3.74
CA PHE A 137 7.50 -0.54 4.27
C PHE A 137 8.49 -1.60 3.79
N TYR A 138 8.97 -1.50 2.55
CA TYR A 138 9.85 -2.49 1.94
C TYR A 138 11.35 -2.31 2.26
N ARG A 139 11.74 -1.16 2.82
CA ARG A 139 13.15 -0.88 3.17
C ARG A 139 13.74 -1.89 4.16
N VAL A 140 12.93 -2.41 5.09
CA VAL A 140 13.38 -3.42 6.07
C VAL A 140 13.80 -4.75 5.42
N LEU A 141 13.35 -5.00 4.18
CA LEU A 141 13.74 -6.15 3.37
C LEU A 141 14.89 -5.85 2.39
N ASN A 142 15.54 -4.69 2.51
CA ASN A 142 16.50 -4.17 1.53
C ASN A 142 15.90 -4.06 0.11
N ILE A 143 14.60 -3.75 0.02
CA ILE A 143 13.92 -3.48 -1.25
C ILE A 143 13.56 -1.99 -1.28
N ARG A 144 13.80 -1.35 -2.41
CA ARG A 144 13.37 0.01 -2.73
C ARG A 144 12.30 -0.05 -3.80
N VAL A 145 11.17 0.58 -3.54
CA VAL A 145 10.08 0.69 -4.50
C VAL A 145 10.20 2.05 -5.17
N ALA A 146 10.60 2.04 -6.44
CA ALA A 146 10.78 3.24 -7.24
C ALA A 146 9.50 3.53 -8.01
N LEU A 147 8.80 4.62 -7.66
CA LEU A 147 7.64 5.07 -8.45
C LEU A 147 8.13 5.66 -9.78
N VAL A 148 7.89 4.95 -10.88
CA VAL A 148 8.32 5.36 -12.22
C VAL A 148 7.19 5.93 -13.08
N GLY A 149 5.93 5.73 -12.67
CA GLY A 149 4.78 6.26 -13.40
C GLY A 149 3.50 6.35 -12.56
N LEU A 150 2.69 7.35 -12.89
CA LEU A 150 1.33 7.53 -12.38
C LEU A 150 0.39 7.73 -13.56
N GLU A 151 -0.67 6.91 -13.62
CA GLU A 151 -1.70 7.03 -14.64
C GLU A 151 -3.07 7.22 -13.98
N VAL A 152 -3.86 8.16 -14.49
CA VAL A 152 -5.22 8.43 -14.00
C VAL A 152 -6.15 8.34 -15.19
N TRP A 153 -7.12 7.42 -15.14
CA TRP A 153 -8.12 7.24 -16.19
C TRP A 153 -9.22 8.30 -16.07
N SER A 154 -8.90 9.55 -16.43
CA SER A 154 -9.79 10.69 -16.23
C SER A 154 -10.98 10.76 -17.20
N ASP A 155 -10.84 10.19 -18.39
CA ASP A 155 -11.88 10.13 -19.42
C ASP A 155 -12.79 8.91 -19.26
N ALA A 156 -12.20 7.71 -19.25
CA ALA A 156 -12.87 6.44 -19.04
C ALA A 156 -11.86 5.34 -18.68
N ASP A 157 -12.35 4.28 -18.03
CA ASP A 157 -11.53 3.11 -17.70
C ASP A 157 -10.97 2.45 -18.96
N LYS A 158 -9.70 2.01 -18.90
CA LYS A 158 -9.00 1.42 -20.06
C LYS A 158 -9.12 -0.11 -20.12
N CYS A 159 -9.69 -0.72 -19.08
CA CYS A 159 -10.10 -2.11 -19.02
C CYS A 159 -11.41 -2.21 -18.21
N ALA A 160 -12.02 -3.38 -18.16
CA ALA A 160 -13.22 -3.55 -17.34
C ALA A 160 -12.85 -3.55 -15.84
N VAL A 161 -13.41 -2.60 -15.09
CA VAL A 161 -13.31 -2.53 -13.62
C VAL A 161 -14.68 -2.84 -13.04
N THR A 162 -14.82 -4.00 -12.40
CA THR A 162 -16.09 -4.52 -11.91
C THR A 162 -16.05 -4.76 -10.40
N GLN A 163 -17.18 -5.12 -9.81
CA GLN A 163 -17.17 -5.53 -8.40
C GLN A 163 -16.58 -6.94 -8.21
N ASP A 164 -16.41 -7.74 -9.26
CA ASP A 164 -15.69 -9.00 -9.15
C ASP A 164 -14.17 -8.73 -9.21
N PRO A 165 -13.43 -8.98 -8.11
CA PRO A 165 -11.99 -8.73 -8.08
C PRO A 165 -11.22 -9.65 -9.03
N PHE A 166 -11.71 -10.86 -9.31
CA PHE A 166 -11.04 -11.78 -10.24
C PHE A 166 -11.07 -11.25 -11.67
N THR A 167 -12.26 -10.88 -12.16
CA THR A 167 -12.42 -10.26 -13.48
C THR A 167 -11.59 -8.99 -13.59
N THR A 168 -11.66 -8.11 -12.58
CA THR A 168 -10.92 -6.83 -12.60
C THR A 168 -9.40 -7.03 -12.65
N LEU A 169 -8.87 -7.96 -11.85
CA LEU A 169 -7.43 -8.26 -11.86
C LEU A 169 -6.99 -8.82 -13.21
N HIS A 170 -7.77 -9.74 -13.78
CA HIS A 170 -7.46 -10.34 -15.07
C HIS A 170 -7.41 -9.29 -16.19
N GLU A 171 -8.45 -8.46 -16.29
CA GLU A 171 -8.56 -7.40 -17.30
C GLU A 171 -7.47 -6.33 -17.15
N PHE A 172 -7.13 -5.97 -15.91
CA PHE A 172 -6.05 -5.03 -15.63
C PHE A 172 -4.67 -5.58 -16.04
N LEU A 173 -4.37 -6.84 -15.73
CA LEU A 173 -3.11 -7.47 -16.09
C LEU A 173 -2.96 -7.66 -17.62
N ASP A 174 -4.04 -8.00 -18.31
CA ASP A 174 -4.05 -8.07 -19.77
C ASP A 174 -3.85 -6.69 -20.41
N TRP A 175 -4.53 -5.66 -19.89
CA TRP A 175 -4.29 -4.28 -20.31
C TRP A 175 -2.84 -3.84 -20.05
N ARG A 176 -2.29 -4.15 -18.86
CA ARG A 176 -0.89 -3.86 -18.51
C ARG A 176 0.06 -4.45 -19.55
N LYS A 177 -0.10 -5.75 -19.86
CA LYS A 177 0.74 -6.46 -20.82
C LYS A 177 0.63 -5.89 -22.24
N LEU A 178 -0.59 -5.61 -22.70
CA LEU A 178 -0.84 -5.25 -24.10
C LEU A 178 -0.67 -3.75 -24.39
N LYS A 179 -0.85 -2.89 -23.40
CA LYS A 179 -0.92 -1.43 -23.58
C LYS A 179 0.13 -0.68 -22.77
N LEU A 180 0.26 -0.96 -21.47
CA LEU A 180 1.13 -0.19 -20.58
C LEU A 180 2.60 -0.56 -20.75
N LEU A 181 2.93 -1.85 -20.65
CA LEU A 181 4.30 -2.37 -20.66
C LEU A 181 5.08 -2.03 -21.95
N PRO A 182 4.47 -2.05 -23.16
CA PRO A 182 5.17 -1.63 -24.38
C PRO A 182 5.52 -0.13 -24.43
N GLN A 183 4.78 0.72 -23.71
CA GLN A 183 4.97 2.17 -23.72
C GLN A 183 5.88 2.63 -22.58
N HIS A 184 5.74 2.00 -21.42
CA HIS A 184 6.44 2.34 -20.20
C HIS A 184 7.01 1.05 -19.58
N PRO A 185 8.30 0.76 -19.74
CA PRO A 185 8.95 -0.34 -19.03
C PRO A 185 8.81 -0.16 -17.51
N HIS A 186 8.40 -1.23 -16.81
CA HIS A 186 8.24 -1.27 -15.36
C HIS A 186 8.21 -2.72 -14.87
N ASP A 187 8.57 -2.94 -13.61
CA ASP A 187 8.57 -4.27 -12.98
C ASP A 187 7.18 -4.69 -12.51
N ASN A 188 6.40 -3.77 -11.97
CA ASN A 188 5.10 -4.05 -11.35
C ASN A 188 4.11 -2.89 -11.56
N ALA A 189 2.82 -3.19 -11.72
CA ALA A 189 1.78 -2.18 -11.77
C ALA A 189 0.62 -2.51 -10.81
N GLN A 190 0.10 -1.49 -10.12
CA GLN A 190 -0.98 -1.64 -9.15
C GLN A 190 -2.15 -0.71 -9.52
N LEU A 191 -3.36 -1.27 -9.61
CA LEU A 191 -4.58 -0.50 -9.83
C LEU A 191 -5.22 -0.11 -8.50
N ILE A 192 -5.35 1.19 -8.25
CA ILE A 192 -6.17 1.74 -7.16
C ILE A 192 -7.57 2.04 -7.72
N SER A 193 -8.56 1.32 -7.20
CA SER A 193 -9.94 1.42 -7.67
C SER A 193 -10.85 2.10 -6.66
N GLY A 194 -11.70 3.00 -7.17
CA GLY A 194 -12.82 3.54 -6.41
C GLY A 194 -14.03 2.59 -6.36
N VAL A 195 -14.00 1.46 -7.06
CA VAL A 195 -15.06 0.44 -7.04
C VAL A 195 -14.94 -0.40 -5.77
N TYR A 196 -16.08 -0.72 -5.16
CA TYR A 196 -16.14 -1.65 -4.03
C TYR A 196 -16.28 -3.07 -4.57
N PHE A 197 -15.31 -3.94 -4.27
CA PHE A 197 -15.38 -5.33 -4.65
C PHE A 197 -16.42 -6.10 -3.81
N GLN A 198 -16.99 -7.14 -4.41
CA GLN A 198 -17.97 -8.00 -3.75
C GLN A 198 -17.33 -8.81 -2.62
N GLY A 199 -18.14 -9.07 -1.59
CA GLY A 199 -17.71 -9.79 -0.40
C GLY A 199 -16.88 -8.91 0.52
N THR A 200 -15.74 -9.44 0.99
CA THR A 200 -14.83 -8.73 1.89
C THR A 200 -13.50 -8.38 1.23
N THR A 201 -13.33 -8.66 -0.06
CA THR A 201 -12.06 -8.48 -0.76
C THR A 201 -11.71 -7.01 -0.89
N ILE A 202 -10.51 -6.62 -0.45
CA ILE A 202 -10.01 -5.23 -0.55
C ILE A 202 -8.80 -5.11 -1.47
N GLY A 203 -8.21 -6.24 -1.85
CA GLY A 203 -7.09 -6.34 -2.77
C GLY A 203 -6.95 -7.76 -3.30
N MET A 204 -6.27 -7.88 -4.44
CA MET A 204 -5.95 -9.17 -5.04
C MET A 204 -4.71 -9.07 -5.93
N ALA A 205 -3.81 -10.03 -5.80
CA ALA A 205 -2.62 -10.16 -6.63
C ALA A 205 -2.21 -11.63 -6.85
N PRO A 206 -1.55 -11.96 -7.98
CA PRO A 206 -0.92 -13.26 -8.17
C PRO A 206 0.32 -13.43 -7.28
N ILE A 207 0.54 -14.64 -6.77
CA ILE A 207 1.73 -14.97 -5.98
C ILE A 207 2.93 -15.22 -6.90
N MET A 208 4.13 -14.80 -6.49
CA MET A 208 5.41 -15.09 -7.15
C MET A 208 5.46 -14.62 -8.61
N SER A 209 4.77 -13.52 -8.91
CA SER A 209 4.66 -12.97 -10.24
C SER A 209 5.52 -11.73 -10.50
N MET A 210 6.31 -11.28 -9.52
CA MET A 210 7.17 -10.10 -9.65
C MET A 210 8.05 -10.18 -10.91
N CYS A 211 8.11 -9.07 -11.66
CA CYS A 211 8.83 -8.93 -12.94
C CYS A 211 8.33 -9.83 -14.09
N THR A 212 7.24 -10.59 -13.93
CA THR A 212 6.60 -11.29 -15.06
C THR A 212 5.84 -10.31 -15.95
N ALA A 213 5.83 -10.56 -17.26
CA ALA A 213 5.12 -9.71 -18.21
C ALA A 213 3.60 -9.84 -18.06
N GLU A 214 3.11 -11.03 -17.70
CA GLU A 214 1.69 -11.36 -17.61
C GLU A 214 1.08 -11.00 -16.26
N GLN A 215 1.78 -11.22 -15.15
CA GLN A 215 1.13 -11.34 -13.83
C GLN A 215 1.71 -10.40 -12.76
N SER A 216 2.72 -9.59 -13.09
CA SER A 216 3.35 -8.67 -12.13
C SER A 216 2.48 -7.43 -11.89
N GLY A 217 1.49 -7.60 -11.02
CA GLY A 217 0.63 -6.51 -10.57
C GLY A 217 -0.45 -6.98 -9.62
N GLY A 218 -1.32 -6.05 -9.27
CA GLY A 218 -2.43 -6.28 -8.35
C GLY A 218 -3.49 -5.19 -8.46
N ILE A 219 -4.61 -5.42 -7.78
CA ILE A 219 -5.70 -4.46 -7.64
C ILE A 219 -5.93 -4.17 -6.16
N VAL A 220 -6.24 -2.92 -5.84
CA VAL A 220 -6.45 -2.43 -4.48
C VAL A 220 -7.67 -1.52 -4.47
N MET A 221 -8.61 -1.77 -3.56
CA MET A 221 -9.75 -0.92 -3.33
C MET A 221 -9.37 0.28 -2.46
N MET A 222 -9.84 1.47 -2.83
CA MET A 222 -9.72 2.64 -1.97
C MET A 222 -10.70 2.59 -0.80
N MET A 223 -10.18 2.29 0.39
CA MET A 223 -10.97 2.19 1.62
C MET A 223 -11.50 3.56 2.05
N LYS A 224 -12.77 3.62 2.44
CA LYS A 224 -13.33 4.73 3.22
C LYS A 224 -13.27 4.37 4.70
N ARG A 225 -12.94 5.34 5.56
CA ARG A 225 -13.03 5.17 7.02
C ARG A 225 -14.43 4.72 7.45
N ALA A 226 -14.50 3.78 8.39
CA ALA A 226 -15.77 3.35 8.96
C ALA A 226 -16.31 4.45 9.89
N ASP A 227 -17.46 5.02 9.57
CA ASP A 227 -18.15 5.99 10.42
C ASP A 227 -18.80 5.25 11.60
N ARG A 228 -18.00 4.94 12.63
CA ARG A 228 -18.53 4.70 13.97
C ARG A 228 -18.65 6.10 14.56
N GLY A 229 -19.86 6.58 14.85
CA GLY A 229 -20.19 7.91 15.41
C GLY A 229 -19.54 8.26 16.77
N ARG A 230 -18.25 8.00 16.93
CA ARG A 230 -17.39 8.27 18.07
C ARG A 230 -16.53 9.47 17.68
N ARG A 231 -17.06 10.65 17.98
CA ARG A 231 -16.36 11.95 17.95
C ARG A 231 -14.94 11.77 18.50
N ILE A 232 -13.92 11.98 17.67
CA ILE A 232 -12.53 12.09 18.15
C ILE A 232 -12.49 13.31 19.07
N ARG A 233 -12.43 13.08 20.37
CA ARG A 233 -12.42 14.15 21.39
C ARG A 233 -11.03 14.59 21.82
N GLU A 234 -9.97 14.02 21.23
CA GLU A 234 -8.59 14.38 21.59
C GLU A 234 -7.90 15.05 20.40
N VAL A 235 -8.20 16.33 20.21
CA VAL A 235 -7.33 17.25 19.48
C VAL A 235 -6.40 17.86 20.52
N VAL A 236 -5.16 17.36 20.61
CA VAL A 236 -4.10 18.09 21.30
C VAL A 236 -3.77 19.28 20.41
N LEU A 237 -4.46 20.38 20.68
CA LEU A 237 -4.20 21.67 20.06
C LEU A 237 -2.83 22.15 20.56
N VAL A 238 -1.77 21.97 19.77
CA VAL A 238 -0.54 22.76 19.96
C VAL A 238 -0.85 24.17 19.46
N CYS A 239 -1.53 24.95 20.31
CA CYS A 239 -1.66 26.39 20.15
C CYS A 239 -0.69 27.06 21.13
N VAL A 240 0.47 27.44 20.63
CA VAL A 240 1.27 28.49 21.25
C VAL A 240 0.61 29.81 20.83
N PHE A 241 -0.04 30.46 21.79
CA PHE A 241 -0.66 31.79 21.80
C PHE A 241 -2.12 31.99 21.32
N TYR A 242 -2.88 32.68 22.18
CA TYR A 242 -4.19 33.33 22.01
C TYR A 242 -5.49 32.50 22.07
N GLY A 243 -5.68 31.74 23.16
CA GLY A 243 -6.87 31.87 24.03
C GLY A 243 -8.30 31.88 23.45
N LYS A 244 -8.60 31.24 22.31
CA LYS A 244 -9.99 31.07 21.83
C LYS A 244 -10.29 29.62 21.49
N VAL A 245 -11.14 28.99 22.31
CA VAL A 245 -11.69 27.66 22.06
C VAL A 245 -12.93 27.82 21.17
N LYS A 246 -12.81 27.52 19.87
CA LYS A 246 -13.97 27.29 19.00
C LYS A 246 -14.37 25.82 19.13
N ARG A 247 -15.62 25.57 19.55
CA ARG A 247 -16.23 24.25 19.60
C ARG A 247 -16.91 23.93 18.27
N ASP A 248 -16.75 22.66 17.89
CA ASP A 248 -17.46 21.89 16.87
C ASP A 248 -17.20 22.27 15.40
N PHE A 249 -16.36 21.45 14.75
CA PHE A 249 -16.27 21.38 13.29
C PHE A 249 -16.14 19.91 12.87
N GLU A 250 -17.20 19.35 12.28
CA GLU A 250 -17.31 17.95 11.84
C GLU A 250 -16.79 17.78 10.40
N ARG A 251 -15.80 16.91 10.21
CA ARG A 251 -15.51 16.26 8.92
C ARG A 251 -15.09 14.81 9.18
N ASP A 252 -15.59 13.89 8.37
CA ASP A 252 -15.06 12.54 8.28
C ASP A 252 -13.64 12.58 7.71
N HIS A 253 -12.65 12.15 8.50
CA HIS A 253 -11.26 11.92 8.08
C HIS A 253 -11.15 10.70 7.12
N SER A 254 -12.07 10.56 6.17
CA SER A 254 -12.39 9.32 5.44
C SER A 254 -11.45 8.95 4.29
N ASP A 255 -10.37 9.70 4.08
CA ASP A 255 -9.56 9.68 2.86
C ASP A 255 -8.04 9.48 3.09
N ASN A 256 -7.63 8.97 4.24
CA ASN A 256 -6.21 8.75 4.49
C ASN A 256 -5.63 7.66 3.54
N PRO A 257 -4.58 7.94 2.75
CA PRO A 257 -4.00 6.98 1.80
C PRO A 257 -3.31 5.78 2.46
N LEU A 258 -3.09 5.82 3.78
CA LEU A 258 -2.40 4.77 4.52
C LEU A 258 -3.05 3.40 4.38
N GLY A 259 -4.39 3.31 4.46
CA GLY A 259 -5.09 2.02 4.33
C GLY A 259 -4.81 1.36 2.98
N ALA A 260 -4.88 2.15 1.90
CA ALA A 260 -4.54 1.67 0.56
C ALA A 260 -3.05 1.35 0.40
N ALA A 261 -2.16 2.07 1.09
CA ALA A 261 -0.74 1.74 1.09
C ALA A 261 -0.42 0.41 1.77
N VAL A 262 -1.09 0.10 2.88
CA VAL A 262 -0.96 -1.21 3.54
C VAL A 262 -1.48 -2.32 2.63
N THR A 263 -2.65 -2.14 2.02
CA THR A 263 -3.19 -3.12 1.06
C THR A 263 -2.29 -3.28 -0.16
N LEU A 264 -1.81 -2.19 -0.77
CA LEU A 264 -0.87 -2.27 -1.90
C LEU A 264 0.41 -3.01 -1.50
N ALA A 265 0.95 -2.72 -0.31
CA ALA A 265 2.14 -3.41 0.17
C ALA A 265 1.88 -4.91 0.40
N HIS A 266 0.69 -5.29 0.86
CA HIS A 266 0.27 -6.69 0.98
C HIS A 266 0.23 -7.38 -0.39
N GLU A 267 -0.46 -6.77 -1.37
CA GLU A 267 -0.58 -7.33 -2.73
C GLU A 267 0.77 -7.41 -3.44
N LEU A 268 1.63 -6.40 -3.26
CA LEU A 268 3.01 -6.44 -3.75
C LEU A 268 3.81 -7.58 -3.10
N GLY A 269 3.50 -7.91 -1.85
CA GLY A 269 4.08 -9.02 -1.09
C GLY A 269 3.76 -10.36 -1.75
N HIS A 270 2.53 -10.55 -2.22
CA HIS A 270 2.18 -11.72 -3.04
C HIS A 270 2.99 -11.77 -4.32
N ASN A 271 3.12 -10.66 -5.05
CA ASN A 271 3.96 -10.66 -6.25
C ASN A 271 5.41 -11.08 -5.94
N PHE A 272 5.96 -10.70 -4.78
CA PHE A 272 7.26 -11.16 -4.29
C PHE A 272 7.31 -12.63 -3.83
N GLY A 273 6.18 -13.31 -3.73
CA GLY A 273 6.06 -14.71 -3.30
C GLY A 273 5.71 -14.89 -1.83
N MET A 274 5.36 -13.83 -1.11
CA MET A 274 4.94 -13.92 0.29
C MET A 274 3.54 -14.53 0.39
N ASN A 275 3.37 -15.39 1.37
CA ASN A 275 2.08 -15.97 1.72
C ASN A 275 1.55 -15.31 2.97
N HIS A 276 0.27 -15.54 3.25
CA HIS A 276 -0.33 -15.12 4.50
C HIS A 276 0.40 -15.63 5.74
N ASP A 277 0.51 -14.78 6.74
CA ASP A 277 0.94 -15.12 8.10
C ASP A 277 -0.18 -15.91 8.79
N THR A 278 -0.06 -17.24 8.83
CA THR A 278 -1.01 -18.10 9.55
C THR A 278 -0.29 -19.00 10.56
N PRO A 279 -0.95 -19.33 11.69
CA PRO A 279 -0.37 -20.21 12.71
C PRO A 279 0.08 -21.57 12.14
N GLU A 280 -0.64 -22.10 11.13
CA GLU A 280 -0.36 -23.40 10.51
C GLU A 280 0.95 -23.41 9.72
N ARG A 281 1.38 -22.26 9.21
CA ARG A 281 2.66 -22.11 8.47
C ARG A 281 3.85 -21.85 9.40
N GLY A 282 3.63 -21.76 10.71
CA GLY A 282 4.67 -21.42 11.67
C GLY A 282 5.16 -19.97 11.57
N CYS A 283 4.50 -19.13 10.75
CA CYS A 283 4.75 -17.70 10.68
C CYS A 283 3.92 -17.00 11.76
N GLY A 284 4.57 -16.66 12.88
CA GLY A 284 3.94 -15.90 13.95
C GLY A 284 4.25 -14.42 13.82
N CYS A 285 3.22 -13.59 13.65
CA CYS A 285 3.35 -12.16 13.87
C CYS A 285 3.50 -11.92 15.38
N ARG A 286 4.71 -11.54 15.86
CA ARG A 286 4.92 -11.28 17.30
C ARG A 286 4.33 -9.95 17.76
N MET A 287 3.78 -9.15 16.84
CA MET A 287 3.10 -7.91 17.17
C MET A 287 1.63 -8.19 17.47
N THR A 288 1.16 -7.63 18.58
CA THR A 288 -0.24 -7.68 18.97
C THR A 288 -1.07 -6.78 18.04
N VAL A 289 -2.37 -7.06 17.90
CA VAL A 289 -3.26 -6.33 16.95
C VAL A 289 -3.31 -4.82 17.26
N ASP A 290 -3.16 -4.44 18.53
CA ASP A 290 -3.02 -3.06 19.03
C ASP A 290 -1.70 -2.36 18.63
N ARG A 291 -0.76 -3.07 18.01
CA ARG A 291 0.57 -2.55 17.61
C ARG A 291 0.85 -2.61 16.10
N GLY A 292 -0.13 -2.96 15.26
CA GLY A 292 -0.01 -2.82 13.81
C GLY A 292 0.01 -4.09 12.99
N GLY A 293 -0.08 -5.25 13.63
CA GLY A 293 -0.10 -6.52 12.93
C GLY A 293 1.09 -6.68 11.97
N CYS A 294 0.97 -7.61 11.03
CA CYS A 294 1.96 -7.83 9.99
C CYS A 294 1.32 -7.57 8.63
N ILE A 295 2.10 -7.04 7.67
CA ILE A 295 1.58 -6.69 6.34
C ILE A 295 0.85 -7.87 5.71
N MET A 296 1.37 -9.10 5.85
CA MET A 296 0.81 -10.31 5.23
C MET A 296 -0.28 -11.00 6.07
N THR A 297 -0.93 -10.31 7.01
CA THR A 297 -2.06 -10.88 7.77
C THR A 297 -3.26 -11.12 6.84
N PRO A 298 -3.98 -12.27 6.92
CA PRO A 298 -5.05 -12.64 5.98
C PRO A 298 -6.25 -11.69 5.88
N SER A 299 -6.45 -10.90 6.93
CA SER A 299 -7.56 -9.96 7.06
C SER A 299 -7.06 -8.67 7.66
N THR A 300 -7.35 -7.54 7.03
CA THR A 300 -7.20 -6.23 7.67
C THR A 300 -8.37 -6.07 8.63
N GLY A 301 -8.13 -5.88 9.92
CA GLY A 301 -9.18 -5.82 10.94
C GLY A 301 -9.02 -4.63 11.89
N GLY A 302 -10.10 -3.85 12.03
CA GLY A 302 -10.42 -3.10 13.25
C GLY A 302 -9.71 -1.79 13.49
N ASP A 303 -8.39 -1.76 13.41
CA ASP A 303 -7.53 -0.61 13.66
C ASP A 303 -6.26 -0.81 12.80
N ILE A 304 -6.06 -0.02 11.74
CA ILE A 304 -4.81 -0.10 10.95
C ILE A 304 -3.73 0.64 11.74
N PHE A 305 -3.05 -0.08 12.62
CA PHE A 305 -1.84 0.40 13.24
C PHE A 305 -0.67 0.14 12.28
N VAL A 306 0.19 1.14 12.09
CA VAL A 306 1.33 1.04 11.17
C VAL A 306 2.51 0.50 11.97
N GLY A 307 2.74 -0.80 11.88
CA GLY A 307 3.98 -1.43 12.34
C GLY A 307 4.47 -2.41 11.28
N PRO A 308 5.03 -1.94 10.15
CA PRO A 308 5.48 -2.80 9.06
C PRO A 308 6.77 -3.50 9.49
N GLN A 309 6.67 -4.54 10.32
CA GLN A 309 7.73 -5.54 10.41
C GLN A 309 7.40 -6.65 9.43
N LEU A 310 7.89 -6.50 8.19
CA LEU A 310 8.15 -7.63 7.33
C LEU A 310 9.24 -8.45 8.03
N TYR A 311 8.83 -9.51 8.74
CA TYR A 311 9.78 -10.35 9.44
C TYR A 311 10.76 -10.96 8.43
N PRO A 312 12.05 -11.03 8.74
CA PRO A 312 12.97 -11.88 7.99
C PRO A 312 12.69 -13.38 8.21
N GLY A 313 11.48 -13.77 8.62
CA GLY A 313 11.03 -15.16 8.74
C GLY A 313 10.11 -15.59 7.60
N SER A 314 9.41 -14.63 6.96
CA SER A 314 8.63 -14.82 5.74
C SER A 314 9.54 -14.74 4.50
N ARG A 315 10.61 -15.53 4.51
CA ARG A 315 11.53 -15.69 3.36
C ARG A 315 10.96 -16.76 2.41
N PRO A 316 11.01 -16.55 1.09
CA PRO A 316 10.69 -17.59 0.11
C PRO A 316 11.68 -18.77 0.17
#